data_AF-A0A529KUY1-F1
#
_entry.id   AF-A0A529KUY1-F1
#
_cell.length_a   1.000
_cell.length_b   1.000
_cell.length_c   1.000
_cell.angle_alpha   90.00
_cell.angle_beta   90.00
_cell.angle_gamma   90.00
#
_symmetry.space_group_name_H-M   'P 1'
#
loop_
_entity.id
_entity.type
_entity.pdbx_description
1 polymer ?
#
loop_
_entity_poly.entity_id
_entity_poly.type
_entity_poly.pdbx_seq_one_letter_code
_entity_poly.pdbx_strand_id
1 'polypeptide(L)'
;DDATFGTCLMKALPAQEKILADPKKSGEERWQALAFVIHLVGDLSQPLHCVERLDGNQGDQGGNTLTVTFNVSRPKPDGSTDRDLTTFHAVWDSSLILFKYYD
;
A
#
# COMPACT_ATOMS: atom_id res chain seq x y z
N ASP A 1 -18.67 6.86 15.70
CA ASP A 1 -17.84 6.15 14.69
C ASP A 1 -17.35 4.86 15.30
N ASP A 2 -17.89 3.77 14.77
CA ASP A 2 -17.79 2.40 15.26
C ASP A 2 -16.38 1.81 15.04
N ALA A 3 -15.95 0.98 15.98
CA ALA A 3 -14.60 0.38 16.07
C ALA A 3 -14.47 -0.89 15.22
N THR A 4 -15.09 -0.90 14.04
CA THR A 4 -15.04 -1.98 13.07
C THR A 4 -14.13 -1.53 11.92
N PHE A 5 -12.92 -2.10 11.88
CA PHE A 5 -11.94 -2.05 10.78
C PHE A 5 -11.90 -0.81 9.88
N GLY A 6 -10.83 -0.01 10.02
CA GLY A 6 -10.27 0.75 8.89
C GLY A 6 -10.82 2.15 8.64
N THR A 7 -10.61 3.10 9.54
CA THR A 7 -10.85 4.53 9.25
C THR A 7 -9.59 5.34 8.90
N CYS A 8 -8.38 4.82 9.18
CA CYS A 8 -7.08 5.36 8.76
C CYS A 8 -5.97 4.47 9.35
N LEU A 9 -4.85 4.29 8.65
CA LEU A 9 -3.68 3.55 9.14
C LEU A 9 -3.26 4.01 10.55
N MET A 10 -3.28 5.32 10.80
CA MET A 10 -2.93 5.93 12.09
C MET A 10 -3.79 5.48 13.27
N LYS A 11 -4.98 4.92 13.03
CA LYS A 11 -5.83 4.31 14.05
C LYS A 11 -5.64 2.80 14.12
N ALA A 12 -5.47 2.17 12.96
CA ALA A 12 -5.33 0.72 12.85
C ALA A 12 -4.05 0.24 13.53
N LEU A 13 -2.90 0.89 13.28
CA LEU A 13 -1.62 0.45 13.83
C LEU A 13 -1.60 0.45 15.37
N PRO A 14 -1.93 1.56 16.08
CA PRO A 14 -1.98 1.55 17.55
C PRO A 14 -2.98 0.56 18.14
N ALA A 15 -4.09 0.30 17.44
CA ALA A 15 -5.08 -0.69 17.88
C ALA A 15 -4.53 -2.11 17.81
N GLN A 16 -3.81 -2.45 16.73
CA GLN A 16 -3.18 -3.76 16.57
C GLN A 16 -2.00 -3.93 17.52
N GLU A 17 -1.18 -2.89 17.74
CA GLU A 17 -0.12 -2.90 18.75
C GLU A 17 -0.67 -3.21 20.15
N LYS A 18 -1.83 -2.64 20.51
CA LYS A 18 -2.49 -2.92 21.80
C LYS A 18 -2.94 -4.37 21.93
N ILE A 19 -3.48 -4.97 20.86
CA ILE A 19 -3.89 -6.39 20.86
C ILE A 19 -2.65 -7.29 20.97
N LEU A 20 -1.60 -7.00 20.20
CA LEU A 20 -0.35 -7.75 20.20
C LEU A 20 0.33 -7.77 21.58
N ALA A 21 0.32 -6.62 22.26
CA ALA A 21 0.95 -6.42 23.56
C ALA A 21 0.15 -7.03 24.74
N ASP A 22 -1.14 -7.35 24.57
CA ASP A 22 -1.99 -7.84 25.67
C ASP A 22 -1.77 -9.35 25.91
N PRO A 23 -1.17 -9.76 27.04
CA PRO A 23 -0.93 -11.17 27.33
C PRO A 23 -2.21 -11.95 27.66
N LYS A 24 -3.35 -11.27 27.90
CA LYS A 24 -4.65 -11.90 28.14
C LYS A 24 -5.35 -12.31 26.86
N LYS A 25 -4.89 -11.82 25.70
CA LYS A 25 -5.42 -12.18 24.39
C LYS A 25 -4.95 -13.57 23.98
N SER A 26 -5.79 -14.25 23.20
CA SER A 26 -5.47 -15.58 22.68
C SER A 26 -4.25 -15.53 21.76
N GLY A 27 -3.58 -16.67 21.58
CA GLY A 27 -2.45 -16.77 20.64
C GLY A 27 -2.86 -16.39 19.22
N GLU A 28 -4.08 -16.75 18.80
CA GLU A 28 -4.62 -16.41 17.48
C GLU A 28 -4.82 -14.90 17.29
N GLU A 29 -5.47 -14.22 18.24
CA GLU A 29 -5.67 -12.76 18.20
C GLU A 29 -4.32 -12.02 18.14
N ARG A 30 -3.34 -12.47 18.92
CA ARG A 30 -2.01 -11.85 18.96
C ARG A 30 -1.22 -12.08 17.68
N TRP A 31 -1.31 -13.28 17.10
CA TRP A 31 -0.70 -13.58 15.79
C TRP A 31 -1.29 -12.67 14.70
N GLN A 32 -2.62 -12.58 14.61
CA GLN A 32 -3.26 -11.72 13.61
C GLN A 32 -2.85 -10.26 13.79
N ALA A 33 -2.80 -9.78 15.04
CA ALA A 33 -2.33 -8.44 15.35
C ALA A 33 -0.87 -8.22 14.91
N LEU A 34 0.01 -9.20 15.11
CA LEU A 34 1.39 -9.14 14.61
C LEU A 34 1.44 -9.01 13.09
N ALA A 35 0.66 -9.81 12.35
CA ALA A 35 0.60 -9.74 10.90
C ALA A 35 0.19 -8.34 10.42
N PHE A 36 -0.84 -7.76 11.05
CA PHE A 36 -1.27 -6.40 10.73
C PHE A 36 -0.22 -5.35 11.10
N VAL A 37 0.43 -5.44 12.26
CA VAL A 37 1.51 -4.50 12.62
C VAL A 37 2.62 -4.49 11.56
N ILE A 38 3.08 -5.67 11.13
CA ILE A 38 4.11 -5.79 10.10
C ILE A 38 3.64 -5.16 8.79
N HIS A 39 2.42 -5.46 8.35
CA HIS A 39 1.86 -4.94 7.11
C HIS A 39 1.71 -3.42 7.14
N LEU A 40 1.08 -2.87 8.18
CA LEU A 40 0.79 -1.44 8.30
C LEU A 40 2.06 -0.59 8.46
N VAL A 41 3.12 -1.12 9.10
CA VAL A 41 4.44 -0.45 9.11
C VAL A 41 5.06 -0.39 7.71
N GLY A 42 4.85 -1.43 6.90
CA GLY A 42 5.22 -1.42 5.49
C GLY A 42 4.47 -0.32 4.71
N ASP A 43 3.14 -0.29 4.82
CA ASP A 43 2.29 0.68 4.12
C ASP A 43 2.59 2.13 4.52
N LEU A 44 2.95 2.40 5.79
CA LEU A 44 3.39 3.72 6.24
C LEU A 44 4.57 4.27 5.45
N SER A 45 5.42 3.36 4.94
CA SER A 45 6.62 3.74 4.19
C SER A 45 6.31 4.00 2.72
N GLN A 46 5.11 3.68 2.23
CA GLN A 46 4.67 3.93 0.86
C GLN A 46 3.93 5.30 0.82
N PRO A 47 4.51 6.35 0.22
CA PRO A 47 3.99 7.72 0.31
C PRO A 47 2.51 7.88 -0.06
N LEU A 48 2.04 7.15 -1.08
CA LEU A 48 0.68 7.23 -1.60
C LEU A 48 -0.38 6.55 -0.72
N HIS A 49 0.03 5.80 0.31
CA HIS A 49 -0.88 5.35 1.38
C HIS A 49 -1.15 6.45 2.42
N CYS A 50 -0.40 7.55 2.38
CA CYS A 50 -0.46 8.63 3.37
C CYS A 50 -0.85 10.00 2.78
N VAL A 51 -1.10 10.09 1.47
CA VAL A 51 -1.46 11.34 0.81
C VAL A 51 -2.66 11.18 -0.11
N GLU A 52 -3.39 12.27 -0.30
CA GLU A 52 -4.46 12.36 -1.27
C GLU A 52 -4.35 13.70 -2.00
N ARG A 53 -4.42 13.67 -3.33
CA ARG A 53 -4.54 14.88 -4.14
C ARG A 53 -6.02 15.18 -4.34
N LEU A 54 -6.42 16.42 -4.11
CA LEU A 54 -7.80 16.88 -4.29
C LEU A 54 -7.98 17.63 -5.61
N ASP A 55 -9.09 17.36 -6.30
CA ASP A 55 -9.65 18.15 -7.38
C ASP A 55 -11.09 18.53 -7.01
N GLY A 56 -11.26 19.76 -6.50
CA GLY A 56 -12.49 20.17 -5.84
C GLY A 56 -12.79 19.30 -4.61
N ASN A 57 -13.96 18.64 -4.62
CA ASN A 57 -14.41 17.73 -3.55
C ASN A 57 -14.07 16.25 -3.85
N GLN A 58 -13.32 15.96 -4.91
CA GLN A 58 -12.94 14.59 -5.27
C GLN A 58 -11.46 14.36 -4.96
N GLY A 59 -11.17 13.31 -4.21
CA GLY A 59 -9.81 12.86 -3.96
C GLY A 59 -9.34 11.82 -4.97
N ASP A 60 -8.03 11.73 -5.16
CA ASP A 60 -7.41 10.79 -6.10
C ASP A 60 -7.17 9.39 -5.53
N GLN A 61 -7.61 9.15 -4.29
CA GLN A 61 -7.50 7.86 -3.59
C GLN A 61 -6.05 7.37 -3.52
N GLY A 62 -5.12 8.27 -3.18
CA GLY A 62 -3.69 7.95 -3.16
C GLY A 62 -3.13 7.72 -4.57
N GLY A 63 -3.60 8.44 -5.57
CA GLY A 63 -3.18 8.28 -6.96
C GLY A 63 -3.73 7.04 -7.67
N ASN A 64 -4.74 6.36 -7.12
CA ASN A 64 -5.42 5.25 -7.80
C ASN A 64 -6.27 5.71 -8.99
N THR A 65 -6.80 6.94 -8.94
CA THR A 65 -7.57 7.50 -10.06
C THR A 65 -6.67 8.17 -11.11
N LEU A 66 -5.38 8.34 -10.81
CA LEU A 66 -4.40 8.92 -11.72
C LEU A 66 -3.79 7.83 -12.61
N THR A 67 -4.26 7.73 -13.85
CA THR A 67 -3.65 6.86 -14.86
C THR A 67 -2.36 7.48 -15.39
N VAL A 68 -1.29 6.68 -15.45
CA VAL A 68 0.02 7.07 -15.96
C VAL A 68 0.54 6.05 -16.97
N THR A 69 1.44 6.48 -17.84
CA THR A 69 2.23 5.55 -18.66
C THR A 69 3.55 5.31 -17.95
N PHE A 70 3.81 4.07 -17.55
CA PHE A 70 5.08 3.69 -16.95
C PHE A 70 6.01 3.12 -18.02
N ASN A 71 6.83 3.99 -18.61
CA ASN A 71 7.79 3.60 -19.65
C ASN A 71 9.06 3.02 -19.01
N VAL A 72 9.13 1.70 -18.93
CA VAL A 72 10.34 0.99 -18.52
C VAL A 72 10.98 0.31 -19.72
N SER A 73 12.27 0.54 -19.90
CA SER A 73 13.04 -0.13 -20.95
C SER A 73 13.49 -1.50 -20.44
N ARG A 74 12.58 -2.48 -20.46
CA ARG A 74 12.99 -3.88 -20.53
C ARG A 74 12.97 -4.28 -22.00
N PRO A 75 14.10 -4.68 -22.59
CA PRO A 75 14.08 -5.23 -23.94
C PRO A 75 13.32 -6.55 -23.89
N LYS A 76 12.16 -6.61 -24.52
CA LYS A 76 11.61 -7.91 -24.90
C LYS A 76 12.59 -8.59 -25.87
N PRO A 77 12.55 -9.91 -26.02
CA PRO A 77 13.37 -10.62 -27.01
C PRO A 77 13.22 -10.07 -28.44
N ASP A 78 12.09 -9.40 -28.74
CA ASP A 78 11.78 -8.75 -30.01
C ASP A 78 12.21 -7.26 -30.09
N GLY A 79 12.84 -6.72 -29.05
CA GLY A 79 13.31 -5.32 -28.99
C GLY A 79 12.24 -4.29 -28.62
N SER A 80 11.00 -4.70 -28.34
CA SER A 80 9.96 -3.80 -27.84
C SER A 80 10.11 -3.51 -26.34
N THR A 81 9.58 -2.37 -25.90
CA THR A 81 9.50 -1.99 -24.47
C THR A 81 8.10 -2.25 -23.95
N ASP A 82 7.96 -2.75 -22.72
CA ASP A 82 6.67 -2.73 -22.02
C ASP A 82 6.18 -1.29 -21.84
N ARG A 83 4.98 -1.02 -22.35
CA ARG A 83 4.24 0.21 -22.09
C ARG A 83 2.93 -0.17 -21.45
N ASP A 84 2.97 -0.28 -20.14
CA ASP A 84 1.77 -0.58 -19.39
C ASP A 84 1.14 0.73 -18.94
N LEU A 85 -0.11 0.93 -19.36
CA LEU A 85 -1.01 1.87 -18.71
C LEU A 85 -1.33 1.29 -17.35
N THR A 86 -1.05 2.05 -16.30
CA THR A 86 -1.28 1.64 -14.91
C THR A 86 -1.63 2.86 -14.07
N THR A 87 -2.01 2.66 -12.81
CA THR A 87 -2.27 3.77 -11.88
C THR A 87 -0.96 4.26 -11.26
N PHE A 88 -0.90 5.53 -10.89
CA PHE A 88 0.28 6.07 -10.19
C PHE A 88 0.54 5.31 -8.89
N HIS A 89 -0.52 4.89 -8.19
CA HIS A 89 -0.42 4.05 -7.01
C HIS A 89 0.31 2.72 -7.28
N ALA A 90 -0.11 1.98 -8.32
CA ALA A 90 0.48 0.70 -8.67
C ALA A 90 1.94 0.80 -9.16
N VAL A 91 2.35 1.97 -9.69
CA VAL A 91 3.76 2.23 -10.00
C VAL A 91 4.61 2.16 -8.72
N TRP A 92 4.14 2.79 -7.65
CA TRP A 92 4.85 2.83 -6.36
C TRP A 92 4.74 1.54 -5.56
N ASP A 93 3.55 0.94 -5.48
CA ASP A 93 3.31 -0.29 -4.73
C ASP A 93 4.13 -1.47 -5.25
N SER A 94 4.33 -1.55 -6.57
CA SER A 94 4.85 -2.77 -7.18
C SER A 94 5.73 -2.54 -8.39
N SER A 95 5.33 -1.69 -9.33
CA SER A 95 6.01 -1.64 -10.63
C SER A 95 7.48 -1.21 -10.49
N LEU A 96 7.79 -0.19 -9.68
CA LEU A 96 9.18 0.23 -9.45
C LEU A 96 10.04 -0.90 -8.84
N ILE A 97 9.47 -1.70 -7.94
CA ILE A 97 10.18 -2.77 -7.24
C ILE A 97 10.40 -3.96 -8.18
N LEU A 98 9.32 -4.42 -8.82
CA LEU A 98 9.36 -5.52 -9.78
C LEU A 98 10.30 -5.17 -10.92
N PHE A 99 10.12 -4.03 -11.58
CA PHE A 99 10.92 -3.71 -12.76
C PHE A 99 12.40 -3.46 -12.48
N LYS A 100 12.77 -3.03 -11.26
CA LYS A 100 14.16 -2.70 -10.90
C LYS A 100 14.92 -3.82 -10.19
N TYR A 101 14.25 -4.62 -9.35
CA TYR A 101 14.93 -5.52 -8.41
C TYR A 101 14.61 -7.00 -8.59
N TYR A 102 13.46 -7.34 -9.20
CA TYR A 102 13.07 -8.73 -9.38
C TYR A 102 12.93 -9.03 -10.89
N ASP A 103 13.76 -9.95 -11.37
CA ASP A 103 13.68 -10.50 -12.72
C ASP A 103 12.51 -11.49 -12.85
#